data_AF-A0A1L6ZPF8-F1
#
_entry.id   AF-A0A1L6ZPF8-F1
#
_cell.length_a   1.000
_cell.length_b   1.000
_cell.length_c   1.000
_cell.angle_alpha   90.00
_cell.angle_beta   90.00
_cell.angle_gamma   90.00
#
_symmetry.space_group_name_H-M   'P 1'
#
loop_
_entity.id
_entity.type
_entity.pdbx_description
1 polymer ?
#
loop_
_entity_poly.entity_id
_entity_poly.type
_entity_poly.pdbx_seq_one_letter_code
_entity_poly.pdbx_strand_id
1 'polypeptide(L)'
;MKGLIYAFLIMFVGFYMTVWTCYYYVQDYRYKAIVLTMTESAKVSSVNSYDKSVRVSRGKAEITEKSFKEKFEKTFKENSNVNLKPKEINYSFLKDGNGGIKAVKVKLIDDRNKEYKVTLVSNIAE
;
A
#
# COMPACT_ATOMS: atom_id res chain seq x y z
N MET A 1 40.22 33.83 15.93
CA MET A 1 39.27 33.68 14.80
C MET A 1 39.14 32.25 14.27
N LYS A 2 40.23 31.47 14.12
CA LYS A 2 40.16 30.08 13.60
C LYS A 2 39.28 29.12 14.44
N GLY A 3 39.38 29.17 15.77
CA GLY A 3 38.54 28.33 16.66
C GLY A 3 37.03 28.59 16.56
N LEU A 4 36.62 29.84 16.38
CA LEU A 4 35.21 30.20 16.15
C LEU A 4 34.71 29.65 14.81
N ILE A 5 35.54 29.71 13.76
CA ILE A 5 35.21 29.15 12.44
C ILE A 5 34.99 27.63 12.51
N TYR A 6 35.85 26.91 13.25
CA TYR A 6 35.67 25.46 13.45
C TYR A 6 34.41 25.13 14.26
N ALA A 7 34.07 25.91 15.28
CA ALA A 7 32.85 25.72 16.06
C ALA A 7 31.58 25.89 15.20
N PHE A 8 31.54 26.90 14.32
CA PHE A 8 30.43 27.10 13.39
C PHE A 8 30.30 25.96 12.36
N LEU A 9 31.42 25.43 11.87
CA LEU A 9 31.42 24.28 10.95
C LEU A 9 30.82 23.02 11.60
N ILE A 10 31.21 22.70 12.83
CA ILE A 10 30.68 21.53 13.56
C ILE A 10 29.18 21.70 13.82
N MET A 11 28.76 22.90 14.21
CA MET A 11 27.34 23.22 14.43
C MET A 11 26.52 23.05 13.15
N PHE A 12 27.04 23.54 12.02
CA PHE A 12 26.37 23.40 10.72
C PHE A 12 26.24 21.94 10.31
N VAL A 13 27.30 21.13 10.45
CA VAL A 13 27.27 19.71 10.12
C VAL A 13 26.28 18.96 11.01
N GLY A 14 26.27 19.24 12.31
CA GLY A 14 25.32 18.63 13.25
C GLY A 14 23.86 18.96 12.91
N PHE A 15 23.58 20.23 12.57
CA PHE A 15 22.25 20.65 12.15
C PHE A 15 21.85 19.99 10.82
N TYR A 16 22.75 19.97 9.83
CA TYR A 16 22.51 19.34 8.53
C TYR A 16 22.17 17.85 8.67
N MET A 17 22.95 17.10 9.47
CA MET A 17 22.68 15.68 9.75
C MET A 17 21.33 15.46 10.42
N THR A 18 20.96 16.34 11.35
CA THR A 18 19.67 16.26 12.06
C THR A 18 18.50 16.47 11.10
N VAL A 19 18.56 17.51 10.27
CA VAL A 19 17.52 17.78 9.26
C VAL A 19 17.41 16.62 8.26
N TRP A 20 18.55 16.09 7.82
CA TRP A 20 18.58 14.96 6.89
C TRP A 20 17.96 13.70 7.49
N THR A 21 18.27 13.41 8.75
CA THR A 21 17.72 12.27 9.48
C THR A 21 16.21 12.41 9.65
N CYS A 22 15.72 13.57 10.07
CA CYS A 22 14.29 13.85 10.16
C CYS A 22 13.59 13.67 8.81
N TYR A 23 14.17 14.18 7.72
CA TYR A 23 13.62 14.02 6.39
C TYR A 23 13.49 12.53 5.99
N TYR A 24 14.50 11.73 6.27
CA TYR A 24 14.47 10.30 6.00
C TYR A 24 13.37 9.59 6.79
N TYR A 25 13.27 9.84 8.10
CA TYR A 25 12.22 9.24 8.94
C TYR A 25 10.81 9.64 8.50
N VAL A 26 10.61 10.90 8.09
CA VAL A 26 9.31 11.34 7.57
C VAL A 26 8.97 10.60 6.27
N GLN A 27 9.94 10.37 5.38
CA GLN A 27 9.70 9.59 4.17
C GLN A 27 9.39 8.12 4.47
N ASP A 28 10.13 7.51 5.38
CA ASP A 28 9.92 6.12 5.79
C ASP A 28 8.55 5.92 6.46
N TYR A 29 8.17 6.82 7.37
CA TYR A 29 6.85 6.81 7.98
C TYR A 29 5.73 6.92 6.93
N ARG A 30 5.87 7.85 5.98
CA ARG A 30 4.92 7.96 4.86
C ARG A 30 4.86 6.66 4.06
N TYR A 31 5.99 6.06 3.74
CA TYR A 31 6.02 4.81 2.98
C TYR A 31 5.31 3.67 3.72
N LYS A 32 5.63 3.47 5.00
CA LYS A 32 5.02 2.44 5.84
C LYS A 32 3.52 2.65 6.01
N ALA A 33 3.08 3.89 6.25
CA ALA A 33 1.66 4.22 6.36
C ALA A 33 0.90 3.83 5.09
N ILE A 34 1.46 4.13 3.91
CA ILE A 34 0.83 3.80 2.62
C ILE A 34 0.71 2.31 2.41
N VAL A 35 1.81 1.58 2.63
CA VAL A 35 1.84 0.13 2.47
C VAL A 35 0.87 -0.54 3.44
N LEU A 36 0.76 -0.05 4.67
CA LEU A 36 -0.20 -0.54 5.66
C LEU A 36 -1.64 -0.31 5.19
N THR A 37 -2.00 0.91 4.78
CA THR A 37 -3.34 1.21 4.27
C THR A 37 -3.65 0.36 3.03
N MET A 38 -2.72 0.21 2.09
CA MET A 38 -2.90 -0.67 0.93
C MET A 38 -3.12 -2.13 1.34
N THR A 39 -2.42 -2.60 2.37
CA THR A 39 -2.56 -3.99 2.87
C THR A 39 -3.92 -4.20 3.51
N GLU A 40 -4.37 -3.29 4.37
CA GLU A 40 -5.69 -3.37 4.99
C GLU A 40 -6.80 -3.23 3.95
N SER A 41 -6.70 -2.30 3.01
CA SER A 41 -7.67 -2.16 1.92
C SER A 41 -7.75 -3.40 1.05
N ALA A 42 -6.60 -4.03 0.74
CA ALA A 42 -6.57 -5.29 -0.01
C ALA A 42 -7.20 -6.45 0.78
N LYS A 43 -6.94 -6.53 2.08
CA LYS A 43 -7.49 -7.56 2.97
C LYS A 43 -9.00 -7.41 3.13
N VAL A 44 -9.48 -6.20 3.44
CA VAL A 44 -10.90 -5.88 3.56
C VAL A 44 -11.62 -6.16 2.24
N SER A 45 -11.03 -5.79 1.10
CA SER A 45 -11.61 -6.05 -0.21
C SER A 45 -11.69 -7.55 -0.50
N SER A 46 -10.64 -8.31 -0.16
CA SER A 46 -10.60 -9.76 -0.34
C SER A 46 -11.65 -10.48 0.50
N VAL A 47 -11.77 -10.15 1.80
CA VAL A 47 -12.76 -10.76 2.71
C VAL A 47 -14.18 -10.38 2.30
N ASN A 48 -14.41 -9.12 1.92
CA ASN A 48 -15.72 -8.67 1.48
C ASN A 48 -16.12 -9.20 0.10
N SER A 49 -15.15 -9.48 -0.76
CA SER A 49 -15.39 -10.14 -2.05
C SER A 49 -15.64 -11.63 -1.90
N TYR A 50 -15.41 -12.21 -0.72
CA TYR A 50 -15.80 -13.57 -0.39
C TYR A 50 -17.29 -13.61 -0.06
N ASP A 51 -18.11 -13.79 -1.08
CA ASP A 51 -19.55 -13.82 -0.95
C ASP A 51 -20.02 -15.09 -0.20
N LYS A 52 -20.56 -14.91 1.02
CA LYS A 52 -21.17 -15.99 1.83
C LYS A 52 -22.48 -16.52 1.23
N SER A 53 -23.04 -15.85 0.22
CA SER A 53 -24.31 -16.19 -0.44
C SER A 53 -24.17 -17.35 -1.45
N VAL A 54 -22.95 -17.70 -1.87
CA VAL A 54 -22.67 -18.73 -2.88
C VAL A 54 -22.71 -20.16 -2.29
N ARG A 55 -23.45 -20.40 -1.20
CA ARG A 55 -23.72 -21.77 -0.71
C ARG A 55 -24.54 -22.63 -1.69
N VAL A 56 -25.05 -22.03 -2.77
CA VAL A 56 -26.00 -22.69 -3.69
C VAL A 56 -25.34 -23.26 -4.96
N SER A 57 -24.04 -23.08 -5.18
CA SER A 57 -23.35 -23.79 -6.28
C SER A 57 -21.89 -24.10 -5.92
N ARG A 58 -21.60 -25.40 -5.77
CA ARG A 58 -20.24 -25.92 -5.53
C ARG A 58 -19.30 -25.40 -6.62
N GLY A 59 -18.41 -24.47 -6.27
CA GLY A 59 -17.18 -24.20 -7.02
C GLY A 59 -17.05 -22.85 -7.73
N LYS A 60 -17.97 -21.88 -7.56
CA LYS A 60 -17.83 -20.57 -8.21
C LYS A 60 -18.18 -19.38 -7.32
N ALA A 61 -17.35 -19.13 -6.31
CA ALA A 61 -17.23 -17.77 -5.78
C ALA A 61 -16.47 -16.94 -6.84
N GLU A 62 -17.16 -16.52 -7.90
CA GLU A 62 -16.59 -15.63 -8.92
C GLU A 62 -16.41 -14.25 -8.29
N ILE A 63 -15.24 -14.04 -7.72
CA ILE A 63 -14.75 -12.72 -7.36
C ILE A 63 -14.65 -11.94 -8.68
N THR A 64 -15.60 -11.05 -8.95
CA THR A 64 -15.50 -10.17 -10.11
C THR A 64 -14.40 -9.15 -9.83
N GLU A 65 -13.34 -9.14 -10.65
CA GLU A 65 -12.20 -8.22 -10.54
C GLU A 65 -12.64 -6.76 -10.36
N LYS A 66 -13.78 -6.38 -10.95
CA LYS A 66 -14.42 -5.08 -10.81
C LYS A 66 -14.84 -4.74 -9.36
N SER A 67 -15.47 -5.69 -8.66
CA SER A 67 -15.92 -5.49 -7.27
C SER A 67 -14.74 -5.32 -6.32
N PHE A 68 -13.66 -6.08 -6.53
CA PHE A 68 -12.42 -5.91 -5.77
C PHE A 68 -11.82 -4.51 -5.98
N LYS A 69 -11.71 -4.05 -7.23
CA LYS A 69 -11.16 -2.72 -7.56
C LYS A 69 -11.95 -1.60 -6.91
N GLU A 70 -13.27 -1.59 -7.09
CA GLU A 70 -14.15 -0.54 -6.53
C GLU A 70 -14.05 -0.48 -5.00
N LYS A 71 -14.05 -1.65 -4.33
CA LYS A 71 -13.98 -1.71 -2.86
C LYS A 71 -12.59 -1.35 -2.35
N PHE A 72 -11.53 -1.76 -3.06
CA PHE A 72 -10.17 -1.38 -2.74
C PHE A 72 -9.99 0.14 -2.81
N GLU A 73 -10.42 0.77 -3.90
CA GLU A 73 -10.30 2.22 -4.08
C GLU A 73 -11.09 2.99 -3.03
N LYS A 74 -12.32 2.54 -2.73
CA LYS A 74 -13.14 3.13 -1.67
C LYS A 74 -12.45 3.05 -0.31
N THR A 75 -12.05 1.85 0.12
CA THR A 75 -11.42 1.64 1.43
C THR A 75 -10.05 2.30 1.51
N PHE A 76 -9.28 2.32 0.41
CA PHE A 76 -8.01 3.04 0.34
C PHE A 76 -8.20 4.55 0.49
N LYS A 77 -9.22 5.14 -0.16
CA LYS A 77 -9.53 6.57 -0.03
C LYS A 77 -10.03 6.93 1.37
N GLU A 78 -10.86 6.09 1.98
CA GLU A 78 -11.41 6.32 3.32
C GLU A 78 -10.35 6.18 4.42
N ASN A 79 -9.42 5.23 4.29
CA ASN A 79 -8.42 4.92 5.31
C ASN A 79 -7.04 5.59 5.08
N SER A 80 -6.86 6.32 3.97
CA SER A 80 -5.60 7.01 3.71
C SER A 80 -5.51 8.31 4.51
N ASN A 81 -4.73 8.28 5.60
CA ASN A 81 -4.34 9.48 6.34
C ASN A 81 -3.22 10.29 5.65
N VAL A 82 -2.79 9.87 4.46
CA VAL A 82 -1.74 10.53 3.69
C VAL A 82 -2.38 11.12 2.43
N ASN A 83 -2.10 12.39 2.15
CA ASN A 83 -2.54 13.05 0.92
C ASN A 83 -1.75 12.47 -0.27
N LEU A 84 -2.28 11.38 -0.84
CA LEU A 84 -1.76 10.70 -2.01
C LEU A 84 -2.63 11.02 -3.20
N LYS A 85 -1.99 11.42 -4.28
CA LYS A 85 -2.63 11.59 -5.58
C LYS A 85 -2.14 10.43 -6.44
N PRO A 86 -2.76 9.24 -6.35
CA PRO A 86 -2.36 8.11 -7.16
C PRO A 86 -2.47 8.50 -8.63
N LYS A 87 -1.35 8.44 -9.33
CA LYS A 87 -1.30 8.67 -10.78
C LYS A 87 -1.82 7.46 -11.52
N GLU A 88 -1.51 6.26 -11.01
CA GLU A 88 -1.90 5.00 -11.61
C GLU A 88 -2.02 3.90 -10.54
N ILE A 89 -3.06 3.07 -10.64
CA ILE A 89 -3.24 1.87 -9.80
C ILE A 89 -3.40 0.65 -10.71
N ASN A 90 -2.48 -0.28 -10.58
CA ASN A 90 -2.41 -1.51 -11.35
C ASN A 90 -2.74 -2.73 -10.49
N TYR A 91 -3.57 -3.61 -11.04
CA TYR A 91 -4.05 -4.82 -10.37
C TYR A 91 -3.62 -6.04 -11.17
N SER A 92 -3.03 -7.04 -10.52
CA SER A 92 -2.73 -8.35 -11.12
C SER A 92 -3.36 -9.45 -10.28
N PHE A 93 -4.23 -10.24 -10.91
CA PHE A 93 -4.95 -11.34 -10.26
C PHE A 93 -4.32 -12.68 -10.69
N LEU A 94 -3.95 -13.50 -9.72
CA LEU A 94 -3.56 -14.89 -9.96
C LEU A 94 -4.80 -15.76 -9.77
N LYS A 95 -5.22 -16.45 -10.83
CA LYS A 95 -6.36 -17.38 -10.81
C LYS A 95 -5.89 -18.81 -10.54
N ASP A 96 -6.71 -19.59 -9.87
CA ASP A 96 -6.55 -21.04 -9.72
C ASP A 96 -7.16 -21.78 -10.92
N GLY A 97 -6.82 -23.05 -11.14
CA GLY A 97 -7.28 -23.85 -12.27
C GLY A 97 -8.81 -23.96 -12.41
N ASN A 98 -9.55 -23.67 -11.33
CA ASN A 98 -11.02 -23.62 -11.28
C ASN A 98 -11.62 -22.20 -11.42
N GLY A 99 -10.81 -21.18 -11.76
CA GLY A 99 -11.28 -19.80 -11.95
C GLY A 99 -11.40 -18.95 -10.67
N GLY A 100 -11.12 -19.52 -9.50
CA GLY A 100 -11.04 -18.78 -8.23
C GLY A 100 -9.80 -17.87 -8.16
N ILE A 101 -9.83 -16.79 -7.38
CA ILE A 101 -8.66 -15.90 -7.21
C ILE A 101 -7.78 -16.41 -6.06
N LYS A 102 -6.54 -16.79 -6.40
CA LYS A 102 -5.51 -17.30 -5.47
C LYS A 102 -4.67 -16.19 -4.85
N ALA A 103 -4.39 -15.13 -5.60
CA ALA A 103 -3.64 -13.99 -5.07
C ALA A 103 -3.99 -12.72 -5.84
N VAL A 104 -3.87 -11.58 -5.15
CA VAL A 104 -4.01 -10.25 -5.75
C VAL A 104 -2.78 -9.44 -5.45
N LYS A 105 -2.20 -8.85 -6.50
CA LYS A 105 -1.10 -7.90 -6.40
C LYS A 105 -1.62 -6.54 -6.80
N VAL A 106 -1.44 -5.56 -5.92
CA VAL A 106 -1.80 -4.16 -6.16
C VAL A 106 -0.52 -3.34 -6.21
N LYS A 107 -0.36 -2.57 -7.28
CA LYS A 107 0.74 -1.61 -7.48
C LYS A 107 0.14 -0.22 -7.60
N LEU A 108 0.65 0.73 -6.83
CA LEU A 108 0.25 2.12 -6.85
C LEU A 108 1.46 2.99 -7.20
N ILE A 109 1.30 3.87 -8.17
CA ILE A 109 2.31 4.85 -8.58
C ILE A 109 1.80 6.24 -8.18
N ASP A 110 2.59 6.93 -7.36
CA ASP A 110 2.30 8.30 -6.89
C ASP A 110 2.79 9.36 -7.89
N ASP A 111 2.38 10.61 -7.69
CA ASP A 111 2.77 11.78 -8.48
C ASP A 111 4.30 11.99 -8.58
N ARG A 112 5.04 11.53 -7.57
CA ARG A 112 6.51 11.52 -7.50
C ARG A 112 7.16 10.31 -8.18
N ASN A 113 6.42 9.53 -8.97
CA ASN A 113 6.86 8.27 -9.58
C ASN A 113 7.38 7.24 -8.54
N LYS A 114 6.91 7.30 -7.29
CA LYS A 114 7.21 6.27 -6.29
C LYS A 114 6.24 5.12 -6.43
N GLU A 115 6.78 3.90 -6.51
CA GLU A 115 5.99 2.66 -6.58
C GLU A 115 5.77 2.08 -5.17
N TYR A 116 4.52 1.80 -4.85
CA TYR A 116 4.10 1.06 -3.67
C TYR A 116 3.43 -0.24 -4.12
N LYS A 117 3.82 -1.36 -3.53
CA LYS A 117 3.37 -2.69 -3.96
C LYS A 117 2.95 -3.52 -2.76
N VAL A 118 1.78 -4.12 -2.86
CA VAL A 118 1.26 -5.09 -1.90
C VAL A 118 0.83 -6.34 -2.64
N THR A 119 1.11 -7.51 -2.07
CA THR A 119 0.62 -8.79 -2.58
C THR A 119 -0.12 -9.48 -1.45
N LEU A 120 -1.40 -9.79 -1.71
CA LEU A 120 -2.24 -10.54 -0.81
C LEU A 120 -2.41 -11.95 -1.39
N VAL A 121 -1.95 -12.95 -0.64
CA VAL A 121 -2.22 -14.35 -0.96
C VAL A 121 -3.52 -14.73 -0.27
N SER A 122 -4.48 -15.19 -1.05
CA SER A 122 -5.77 -15.65 -0.57
C SER A 122 -5.54 -17.01 0.11
N ASN A 123 -5.32 -17.00 1.43
CA ASN A 123 -5.45 -18.21 2.25
C ASN A 123 -6.88 -18.25 2.81
N ILE A 124 -7.89 -18.33 1.93
CA ILE A 124 -9.31 -18.46 2.34
C ILE A 124 -9.62 -19.94 2.70
N ALA A 125 -8.62 -20.65 3.21
CA ALA A 125 -8.72 -22.04 3.68
C ALA A 125 -8.02 -22.14 5.04
N GLU A 126 -8.69 -21.65 6.07
CA GLU A 126 -8.61 -22.22 7.42
C GLU A 126 -10.02 -22.23 8.02
#